data_AF-A0A930AI85-F1
#
_entry.id   AF-A0A930AI85-F1
#
_cell.length_a   1.000
_cell.length_b   1.000
_cell.length_c   1.000
_cell.angle_alpha   90.00
_cell.angle_beta   90.00
_cell.angle_gamma   90.00
#
_symmetry.space_group_name_H-M   'P 1'
#
loop_
_entity.id
_entity.type
_entity.pdbx_description
1 polymer ?
#
loop_
_entity_poly.entity_id
_entity_poly.type
_entity_poly.pdbx_seq_one_letter_code
_entity_poly.pdbx_strand_id
1 'polypeptide(L)'
;MEKISSLQNAKIKNWALLHKKKHRDETGLFLVEGEHLIGEALAANAVETIVTDTTSPFDFEHVVEVTPAIMAKLSENVSNVHYIAVCRQCKLDIT
;
A
#
# COMPACT_ATOMS: atom_id res chain seq x y z
N MET A 1 -2.51 -14.80 -4.17
CA MET A 1 -1.28 -14.00 -4.21
C MET A 1 -0.96 -13.63 -5.65
N GLU A 2 -1.02 -12.35 -5.99
CA GLU A 2 -0.70 -11.82 -7.33
C GLU A 2 0.78 -11.40 -7.37
N LYS A 3 1.43 -11.47 -8.54
CA LYS A 3 2.82 -11.01 -8.72
C LYS A 3 2.91 -9.96 -9.82
N ILE A 4 3.56 -8.83 -9.55
CA ILE A 4 3.75 -7.75 -10.52
C ILE A 4 5.23 -7.38 -10.61
N SER A 5 5.81 -7.53 -11.80
CA SER A 5 7.22 -7.17 -12.06
C SER A 5 7.42 -5.91 -12.89
N SER A 6 6.35 -5.39 -13.52
CA SER A 6 6.43 -4.24 -14.42
C SER A 6 6.07 -2.92 -13.73
N LEU A 7 6.99 -1.96 -13.79
CA LEU A 7 6.76 -0.56 -13.36
C LEU A 7 5.65 0.14 -14.17
N GLN A 8 5.30 -0.41 -15.34
CA GLN A 8 4.27 0.12 -16.22
C GLN A 8 2.86 -0.37 -15.87
N ASN A 9 2.73 -1.36 -14.98
CA ASN A 9 1.45 -1.90 -14.54
C ASN A 9 0.54 -0.77 -13.99
N ALA A 10 -0.73 -0.80 -14.36
CA ALA A 10 -1.70 0.24 -14.01
C ALA A 10 -1.91 0.37 -12.50
N LYS A 11 -1.96 -0.74 -11.74
CA LYS A 11 -2.07 -0.71 -10.27
C LYS A 11 -0.89 0.01 -9.66
N ILE A 12 0.34 -0.32 -10.08
CA ILE A 12 1.56 0.31 -9.58
C ILE A 12 1.59 1.81 -9.87
N LYS A 13 1.17 2.22 -11.08
CA LYS A 13 1.05 3.64 -11.43
C LYS A 13 0.02 4.35 -10.55
N ASN A 14 -1.14 3.73 -10.33
CA ASN A 14 -2.21 4.31 -9.52
C ASN A 14 -1.83 4.42 -8.04
N TRP A 15 -1.19 3.40 -7.47
CA TRP A 15 -0.71 3.44 -6.10
C TRP A 15 0.36 4.52 -5.89
N ALA A 16 1.31 4.68 -6.82
CA ALA A 16 2.29 5.77 -6.75
C ALA A 16 1.64 7.17 -6.78
N LEU A 17 0.46 7.31 -7.39
CA LEU A 17 -0.28 8.58 -7.39
C LEU A 17 -0.90 8.91 -6.03
N LEU A 18 -1.07 7.94 -5.12
CA LEU A 18 -1.66 8.14 -3.79
C LEU A 18 -0.77 8.98 -2.86
N HIS A 19 0.47 9.26 -3.23
CA HIS A 19 1.30 10.28 -2.58
C HIS A 19 0.72 11.69 -2.72
N LYS A 20 -0.08 11.93 -3.77
CA LYS A 20 -0.73 13.22 -4.00
C LYS A 20 -2.10 13.25 -3.35
N LYS A 21 -2.36 14.30 -2.55
CA LYS A 21 -3.64 14.53 -1.88
C LYS A 21 -4.84 14.42 -2.82
N LYS A 22 -4.78 15.03 -4.01
CA LYS A 22 -5.84 14.96 -5.02
C LYS A 22 -6.29 13.52 -5.30
N HIS A 23 -5.34 12.61 -5.51
CA HIS A 23 -5.67 11.22 -5.83
C HIS A 23 -6.17 10.46 -4.61
N ARG A 24 -5.70 10.78 -3.39
CA ARG A 24 -6.29 10.22 -2.16
C ARG A 24 -7.73 10.66 -1.99
N ASP A 25 -8.02 11.94 -2.21
CA ASP A 25 -9.36 12.49 -2.07
C ASP A 25 -10.32 11.90 -3.12
N GLU A 26 -9.84 11.66 -4.35
CA GLU A 26 -10.62 11.02 -5.43
C GLU A 26 -10.88 9.52 -5.18
N THR A 27 -9.87 8.78 -4.73
CA THR A 27 -9.96 7.31 -4.58
C THR A 27 -10.42 6.87 -3.20
N GLY A 28 -10.27 7.72 -2.18
CA GLY A 28 -10.41 7.34 -0.78
C GLY A 28 -9.31 6.38 -0.30
N LEU A 29 -8.19 6.26 -1.02
CA LEU A 29 -7.09 5.35 -0.68
C LEU A 29 -5.82 6.10 -0.29
N PHE A 30 -4.96 5.45 0.48
CA PHE A 30 -3.64 5.96 0.86
C PHE A 30 -2.65 4.82 1.10
N LEU A 31 -1.35 5.15 1.10
CA LEU A 31 -0.28 4.21 1.40
C LEU A 31 0.15 4.33 2.87
N VAL A 32 0.39 3.19 3.50
CA VAL A 32 0.95 3.07 4.85
C VAL A 32 2.20 2.21 4.76
N GLU A 33 3.30 2.70 5.32
CA GLU A 33 4.60 2.03 5.28
C GLU A 33 4.99 1.54 6.69
N GLY A 34 5.63 0.38 6.78
CA GLY A 34 6.20 -0.13 8.03
C GLY A 34 5.28 -1.06 8.83
N GLU A 35 5.89 -2.06 9.45
CA GLU A 35 5.18 -3.20 10.05
C GLU A 35 4.17 -2.80 11.14
N HIS A 36 4.55 -1.89 12.02
CA HIS A 36 3.69 -1.44 13.12
C HIS A 36 2.42 -0.74 12.61
N LEU A 37 2.56 0.25 11.72
CA LEU A 37 1.42 0.99 11.17
C LEU A 37 0.52 0.12 10.30
N ILE A 38 1.10 -0.82 9.56
CA ILE A 38 0.33 -1.81 8.80
C ILE A 38 -0.46 -2.71 9.76
N GLY A 39 0.12 -3.11 10.88
CA GLY A 39 -0.57 -3.86 11.94
C GLY A 39 -1.77 -3.10 12.52
N GLU A 40 -1.62 -1.80 12.79
CA GLU A 40 -2.72 -0.95 13.24
C GLU A 40 -3.83 -0.83 12.18
N ALA A 41 -3.46 -0.65 10.91
CA ALA A 41 -4.41 -0.57 9.80
C ALA A 41 -5.18 -1.89 9.60
N LEU A 42 -4.52 -3.04 9.78
CA LEU A 42 -5.17 -4.35 9.76
C LEU A 42 -6.17 -4.48 10.91
N ALA A 43 -5.78 -4.12 12.13
CA ALA A 43 -6.67 -4.12 13.29
C ALA A 43 -7.91 -3.21 13.10
N ALA A 44 -7.74 -2.11 12.37
CA ALA A 44 -8.82 -1.19 12.01
C ALA A 44 -9.66 -1.63 10.80
N ASN A 45 -9.38 -2.79 10.18
CA ASN A 45 -10.00 -3.27 8.93
C ASN A 45 -9.90 -2.26 7.75
N ALA A 46 -8.85 -1.44 7.76
CA ALA A 46 -8.64 -0.40 6.77
C ALA A 46 -7.84 -0.89 5.55
N VAL A 47 -7.06 -1.97 5.68
CA VAL A 47 -6.21 -2.49 4.59
C VAL A 47 -7.03 -3.12 3.48
N GLU A 48 -6.71 -2.75 2.25
CA GLU A 48 -7.26 -3.34 1.02
C GLU A 48 -6.24 -4.29 0.36
N THR A 49 -4.96 -3.94 0.38
CA THR A 49 -3.90 -4.75 -0.23
C THR A 49 -2.58 -4.54 0.50
N ILE A 50 -1.84 -5.63 0.73
CA ILE A 50 -0.45 -5.58 1.17
C ILE A 50 0.45 -5.77 -0.04
N VAL A 51 1.44 -4.88 -0.19
CA VAL A 51 2.46 -4.91 -1.24
C VAL A 51 3.82 -5.18 -0.58
N THR A 52 4.56 -6.14 -1.12
CA THR A 52 5.86 -6.53 -0.56
C THR A 52 6.80 -7.08 -1.63
N ASP A 53 8.11 -6.91 -1.44
CA ASP A 53 9.17 -7.56 -2.24
C ASP A 53 9.78 -8.78 -1.56
N THR A 54 9.20 -9.21 -0.44
CA THR A 54 9.63 -10.37 0.34
C THR A 54 8.44 -11.22 0.79
N THR A 55 8.66 -12.17 1.69
CA THR A 55 7.58 -12.93 2.30
C THR A 55 6.79 -12.03 3.24
N SER A 56 5.48 -11.92 3.04
CA SER A 56 4.62 -11.13 3.91
C SER A 56 4.51 -11.79 5.30
N PRO A 57 4.81 -11.08 6.40
CA PRO A 57 4.62 -11.60 7.76
C PRO A 57 3.17 -11.48 8.25
N PHE A 58 2.30 -10.82 7.47
CA PHE A 58 0.92 -10.55 7.86
C PHE A 58 -0.02 -11.65 7.37
N ASP A 59 -0.94 -12.08 8.25
CA ASP A 59 -2.04 -12.97 7.88
C ASP A 59 -3.15 -12.17 7.19
N PHE A 60 -2.97 -11.94 5.89
CA PHE A 60 -3.92 -11.19 5.07
C PHE A 60 -4.07 -11.82 3.69
N GLU A 61 -5.31 -11.88 3.18
CA GLU A 61 -5.62 -12.60 1.95
C GLU A 61 -5.07 -11.89 0.69
N HIS A 62 -5.19 -10.57 0.65
CA HIS A 62 -4.87 -9.76 -0.53
C HIS A 62 -3.43 -9.24 -0.48
N VAL A 63 -2.50 -10.11 -0.88
CA VAL A 63 -1.07 -9.80 -0.98
C VAL A 63 -0.61 -9.78 -2.43
N VAL A 64 0.16 -8.74 -2.78
CA VAL A 64 0.81 -8.54 -4.07
C VAL A 64 2.33 -8.51 -3.88
N GLU A 65 2.99 -9.49 -4.49
CA GLU A 65 4.46 -9.55 -4.54
C GLU A 65 4.97 -8.68 -5.69
N VAL A 66 5.96 -7.85 -5.42
CA VAL A 66 6.55 -6.93 -6.41
C VAL A 66 8.07 -7.01 -6.42
N THR A 67 8.69 -6.38 -7.41
CA THR A 67 10.16 -6.25 -7.43
C THR A 67 10.64 -5.14 -6.49
N PRO A 68 11.89 -5.18 -6.01
CA PRO A 68 12.47 -4.09 -5.22
C PRO A 68 12.40 -2.72 -5.92
N ALA A 69 12.49 -2.69 -7.25
CA ALA A 69 12.34 -1.48 -8.04
C ALA A 69 10.92 -0.87 -7.95
N ILE A 70 9.89 -1.71 -7.85
CA ILE A 70 8.52 -1.25 -7.62
C ILE A 70 8.34 -0.78 -6.17
N MET A 71 8.91 -1.47 -5.19
CA MET A 71 8.90 -0.99 -3.80
C MET A 71 9.54 0.39 -3.67
N ALA A 72 10.72 0.59 -4.27
CA ALA A 72 11.39 1.89 -4.28
C ALA A 72 10.59 3.00 -4.98
N LYS A 73 9.70 2.64 -5.93
CA LYS A 73 8.80 3.60 -6.57
C LYS A 73 7.59 3.97 -5.70
N LEU A 74 7.13 3.03 -4.88
CA LEU A 74 5.96 3.20 -4.02
C LEU A 74 6.31 3.83 -2.67
N SER A 75 7.53 3.62 -2.17
CA SER A 75 8.03 4.19 -0.92
C SER A 75 8.48 5.65 -1.09
N GLU A 76 8.10 6.53 -0.16
CA GLU A 76 8.70 7.88 -0.03
C GLU A 76 9.83 7.93 1.03
N ASN A 77 10.04 6.84 1.78
CA ASN A 77 11.08 6.76 2.80
C ASN A 77 12.47 6.51 2.18
N VAL A 78 13.49 7.11 2.81
CA VAL A 78 14.92 6.92 2.50
C VAL A 78 15.46 5.57 2.99
N SER A 79 14.76 4.91 3.91
CA SER A 79 15.13 3.59 4.45
C SER A 79 14.52 2.46 3.61
N ASN A 80 15.12 1.26 3.67
CA ASN A 80 14.56 0.07 3.01
C ASN A 80 13.18 -0.27 3.60
N VAL A 81 12.13 -0.07 2.81
CA VAL A 81 10.75 -0.47 3.14
C VAL A 81 10.43 -1.74 2.37
N HIS A 82 10.09 -2.81 3.10
CA HIS A 82 9.74 -4.11 2.52
C HIS A 82 8.23 -4.38 2.50
N TYR A 83 7.46 -3.53 3.19
CA TYR A 83 6.01 -3.69 3.35
C TYR A 83 5.32 -2.34 3.21
N ILE A 84 4.34 -2.29 2.32
CA ILE A 84 3.44 -1.15 2.13
C ILE A 84 2.01 -1.69 2.11
N ALA A 85 1.10 -1.08 2.85
CA ALA A 85 -0.33 -1.34 2.73
C ALA A 85 -1.01 -0.24 1.94
N VAL A 86 -1.91 -0.63 1.05
CA VAL A 86 -2.91 0.25 0.45
C VAL A 86 -4.14 0.20 1.35
N CYS A 87 -4.50 1.33 1.94
CA CYS A 87 -5.55 1.44 2.95
C CYS A 87 -6.67 2.35 2.50
N ARG A 88 -7.88 2.09 2.98
CA ARG A 88 -9.07 2.93 2.80
C ARG A 88 -9.11 4.02 3.86
N GLN A 89 -9.37 5.25 3.45
CA GLN A 89 -9.63 6.36 4.35
C GLN A 89 -10.96 6.13 5.08
N CYS A 90 -10.93 6.07 6.41
CA CYS A 90 -12.14 6.16 7.21
C CYS A 90 -12.69 7.58 7.07
N LYS A 91 -13.75 7.76 6.26
CA LYS A 91 -14.52 8.99 6.32
C LYS A 91 -15.26 8.99 7.65
N LEU A 92 -14.89 9.88 8.56
CA LEU A 92 -15.80 10.23 9.64
C LEU A 92 -16.96 10.97 9.00
N ASP A 93 -18.10 10.31 8.91
CA ASP A 93 -19.37 10.99 8.68
C ASP A 93 -19.66 11.82 9.93
N ILE A 94 -19.17 13.07 9.94
CA ILE A 94 -19.62 14.07 10.89
C ILE A 94 -21.04 14.44 10.45
N THR A 95 -22.04 13.70 10.97
CA THR A 95 -23.45 14.07 10.88
C THR A 95 -23.81 14.97 12.04
#